data_AF-A0A319DTD1-F1
#
_entry.id   AF-A0A319DTD1-F1
#
_cell.length_a   1.000
_cell.length_b   1.000
_cell.length_c   1.000
_cell.angle_alpha   90.00
_cell.angle_beta   90.00
_cell.angle_gamma   90.00
#
_symmetry.space_group_name_H-M   'P 1'
#
loop_
_entity.id
_entity.type
_entity.pdbx_description
1 polymer ?
#
loop_
_entity_poly.entity_id
_entity_poly.type
_entity_poly.pdbx_seq_one_letter_code
_entity_poly.pdbx_strand_id
1 'polypeptide(L)'
;MDSRSDHSLEKPLIYESVSQHDSTNSPVDSSSDNEALLYRQGRSNRHWRSYLKYSAIIGILLFLYSSLLVTLTVNVTSKNRRIGPRFVKTPVDPKSIVYEAHVMEQWVDQGGGSPVTYFSNQPNEQVDKNWHELFQYQNIGVEPGTYERMGREDEGIKLPDGTYYGSIMVFHHLHCLKNLYHALHPEYYGLDNLTVETQASWKDHTTHCLHMLKEALMCQGDTTVLTMM
;
A
#
# COMPACT_ATOMS: atom_id res chain seq x y z
N MET A 1 -62.26 15.29 27.17
CA MET A 1 -61.18 15.58 28.15
C MET A 1 -60.06 16.22 27.33
N ASP A 2 -60.14 17.51 27.02
CA ASP A 2 -59.79 18.69 27.85
C ASP A 2 -58.27 19.02 27.66
N SER A 3 -57.80 20.23 27.29
CA SER A 3 -58.46 21.52 27.00
C SER A 3 -57.53 22.46 26.19
N ARG A 4 -58.12 23.42 25.43
CA ARG A 4 -57.59 24.77 25.05
C ARG A 4 -56.21 24.92 24.34
N SER A 5 -55.96 25.95 23.52
CA SER A 5 -56.81 27.02 22.95
C SER A 5 -56.18 27.60 21.67
N ASP A 6 -57.03 28.00 20.73
CA ASP A 6 -56.72 28.76 19.51
C ASP A 6 -56.63 30.27 19.79
N HIS A 7 -55.84 31.03 19.01
CA HIS A 7 -56.29 32.27 18.36
C HIS A 7 -55.27 32.89 17.38
N SER A 8 -55.47 32.55 16.10
CA SER A 8 -55.53 33.47 14.93
C SER A 8 -54.91 34.89 14.97
N LEU A 9 -53.90 35.08 14.12
CA LEU A 9 -53.79 36.12 13.06
C LEU A 9 -54.32 37.57 13.31
N GLU A 10 -53.40 38.54 13.28
CA GLU A 10 -53.70 39.96 13.01
C GLU A 10 -53.09 40.48 11.69
N LYS A 11 -53.80 41.43 11.08
CA LYS A 11 -53.46 42.30 9.94
C LYS A 11 -54.44 43.49 9.98
N PRO A 12 -54.17 44.63 9.31
CA PRO A 12 -52.92 45.39 9.18
C PRO A 12 -53.16 46.87 9.62
N LEU A 13 -52.25 47.82 9.35
CA LEU A 13 -52.61 49.23 9.07
C LEU A 13 -51.43 50.02 8.46
N ILE A 14 -51.74 51.05 7.66
CA ILE A 14 -50.80 51.91 6.91
C ILE A 14 -51.04 53.38 7.31
N TYR A 15 -50.00 54.12 7.70
CA TYR A 15 -49.99 55.59 7.93
C TYR A 15 -48.53 56.05 8.17
N GLU A 16 -47.95 57.16 7.68
CA GLU A 16 -48.21 58.06 6.54
C GLU A 16 -46.86 58.74 6.13
N SER A 17 -46.81 59.46 5.00
CA SER A 17 -45.61 60.13 4.49
C SER A 17 -45.31 61.49 5.15
N VAL A 18 -44.02 61.79 5.38
CA VAL A 18 -43.54 63.19 5.53
C VAL A 18 -42.72 63.58 4.31
N SER A 19 -43.30 64.43 3.46
CA SER A 19 -42.55 65.18 2.46
C SER A 19 -42.08 66.49 3.07
N GLN A 20 -40.77 66.74 3.05
CA GLN A 20 -40.24 68.10 3.17
C GLN A 20 -39.13 68.30 2.15
N HIS A 21 -39.49 68.91 1.03
CA HIS A 21 -38.54 69.69 0.26
C HIS A 21 -38.08 70.84 1.16
N ASP A 22 -36.78 70.95 1.41
CA ASP A 22 -36.16 72.27 1.45
C ASP A 22 -34.92 72.25 0.56
N SER A 23 -34.76 73.32 -0.21
CA SER A 23 -33.87 73.39 -1.37
C SER A 23 -32.67 74.26 -1.06
N THR A 24 -31.75 73.76 -0.23
CA THR A 24 -30.43 74.38 -0.07
C THR A 24 -29.40 73.61 -0.90
N ASN A 25 -29.15 74.13 -2.11
CA ASN A 25 -27.98 73.79 -2.92
C ASN A 25 -26.71 74.29 -2.21
N SER A 26 -26.30 73.59 -1.14
CA SER A 26 -24.91 73.60 -0.72
C SER A 26 -24.08 72.98 -1.84
N PRO A 27 -22.93 73.57 -2.24
CA PRO A 27 -22.03 72.92 -3.18
C PRO A 27 -21.60 71.58 -2.57
N VAL A 28 -21.95 70.48 -3.23
CA VAL A 28 -21.45 69.16 -2.85
C VAL A 28 -19.94 69.21 -3.03
N ASP A 29 -19.22 69.23 -1.92
CA ASP A 29 -17.76 69.27 -1.93
C ASP A 29 -17.21 67.93 -2.39
N SER A 30 -17.11 67.79 -3.71
CA SER A 30 -16.55 66.62 -4.37
C SER A 30 -15.10 66.34 -3.94
N SER A 31 -14.38 67.27 -3.31
CA SER A 31 -13.05 66.99 -2.77
C SER A 31 -13.12 66.09 -1.53
N SER A 32 -14.05 66.36 -0.61
CA SER A 32 -14.33 65.54 0.60
C SER A 32 -14.69 64.09 0.24
N ASP A 33 -15.63 63.90 -0.69
CA ASP A 33 -16.07 62.55 -1.06
C ASP A 33 -14.97 61.77 -1.79
N ASN A 34 -14.18 62.44 -2.64
CA ASN A 34 -13.03 61.82 -3.29
C ASN A 34 -11.90 61.51 -2.29
N GLU A 35 -11.61 62.36 -1.31
CA GLU A 35 -10.67 62.03 -0.23
C GLU A 35 -11.15 60.84 0.60
N ALA A 36 -12.43 60.79 0.97
CA ALA A 36 -12.99 59.68 1.73
C ALA A 36 -12.91 58.34 0.95
N LEU A 37 -13.17 58.38 -0.35
CA LEU A 37 -13.02 57.21 -1.24
C LEU A 37 -11.55 56.80 -1.40
N LEU A 38 -10.63 57.74 -1.63
CA LEU A 38 -9.19 57.47 -1.72
C LEU A 38 -8.63 56.91 -0.41
N TYR A 39 -9.07 57.43 0.74
CA TYR A 39 -8.68 56.93 2.06
C TYR A 39 -9.20 55.51 2.32
N ARG A 40 -10.47 55.24 1.95
CA ARG A 40 -11.08 53.90 2.04
C ARG A 40 -10.41 52.90 1.11
N GLN A 41 -10.06 53.31 -0.11
CA GLN A 41 -9.34 52.52 -1.10
C GLN A 41 -7.90 52.23 -0.64
N GLY A 42 -7.19 53.23 -0.10
CA GLY A 42 -5.87 53.07 0.50
C GLY A 42 -5.86 52.11 1.69
N ARG A 43 -6.88 52.20 2.57
CA ARG A 43 -7.05 51.28 3.71
C ARG A 43 -7.34 49.85 3.25
N SER A 44 -8.25 49.66 2.29
CA SER A 44 -8.55 48.35 1.69
C SER A 44 -7.31 47.71 1.07
N ASN A 45 -6.57 48.45 0.25
CA ASN A 45 -5.36 47.98 -0.43
C ASN A 45 -4.24 47.62 0.57
N ARG A 46 -4.18 48.30 1.73
CA ARG A 46 -3.23 48.00 2.82
C ARG A 46 -3.57 46.70 3.55
N HIS A 47 -4.85 46.40 3.77
CA HIS A 47 -5.27 45.11 4.34
C HIS A 47 -5.06 43.97 3.33
N TRP A 48 -5.46 44.13 2.06
CA TRP A 48 -5.22 43.14 1.00
C TRP A 48 -3.73 42.79 0.84
N ARG A 49 -2.85 43.80 0.77
CA ARG A 49 -1.39 43.60 0.73
C ARG A 49 -0.84 42.94 1.99
N SER A 50 -1.52 43.05 3.14
CA SER A 50 -1.12 42.35 4.36
C SER A 50 -1.53 40.88 4.32
N TYR A 51 -2.75 40.56 3.88
CA TYR A 51 -3.19 39.17 3.67
C TYR A 51 -2.31 38.42 2.67
N LEU A 52 -1.95 39.04 1.54
CA LEU A 52 -1.01 38.45 0.56
C LEU A 52 0.39 38.17 1.16
N LYS A 53 0.87 39.00 2.09
CA LYS A 53 2.15 38.75 2.78
C LYS A 53 2.03 37.56 3.74
N TYR A 54 0.96 37.49 4.53
CA TYR A 54 0.77 36.38 5.45
C TYR A 54 0.52 35.05 4.72
N SER A 55 -0.23 35.03 3.63
CA SER A 55 -0.40 33.81 2.82
C SER A 55 0.90 33.37 2.14
N ALA A 56 1.73 34.31 1.67
CA ALA A 56 3.06 33.99 1.17
C ALA A 56 3.98 33.40 2.26
N ILE A 57 3.98 33.96 3.47
CA ILE A 57 4.75 33.43 4.61
C ILE A 57 4.28 32.02 4.97
N ILE A 58 2.96 31.79 5.06
CA ILE A 58 2.40 30.45 5.33
C ILE A 58 2.77 29.47 4.21
N GLY A 59 2.70 29.88 2.94
CA GLY A 59 3.12 29.06 1.81
C GLY A 59 4.60 28.67 1.86
N ILE A 60 5.48 29.60 2.24
CA ILE A 60 6.91 29.33 2.45
C ILE A 60 7.13 28.35 3.61
N LEU A 61 6.44 28.53 4.75
CA LEU A 61 6.56 27.63 5.90
C LEU A 61 6.06 26.21 5.57
N LEU A 62 4.94 26.09 4.85
CA LEU A 62 4.42 24.80 4.39
C LEU A 62 5.35 24.13 3.37
N PHE A 63 5.95 24.90 2.46
CA PHE A 63 6.95 24.39 1.52
C PHE A 63 8.21 23.89 2.24
N LEU A 64 8.74 24.66 3.20
CA LEU A 64 9.91 24.28 4.00
C LEU A 64 9.63 23.03 4.84
N TYR A 65 8.47 22.96 5.50
CA TYR A 65 8.03 21.80 6.26
C TYR A 65 7.90 20.55 5.36
N SER A 66 7.24 20.68 4.21
CA SER A 66 7.07 19.57 3.25
C SER A 66 8.41 19.11 2.67
N SER A 67 9.29 20.05 2.32
CA SER A 67 10.65 19.76 1.84
C SER A 67 11.49 19.04 2.91
N LEU A 68 11.40 19.47 4.16
CA LEU A 68 12.04 18.79 5.29
C LEU A 68 11.50 17.37 5.48
N LEU A 69 10.18 17.18 5.49
CA LEU A 69 9.57 15.85 5.59
C LEU A 69 9.99 14.93 4.43
N VAL A 70 9.96 15.42 3.19
CA VAL A 70 10.41 14.64 2.01
C VAL A 70 11.88 14.28 2.14
N THR A 71 12.75 15.23 2.52
CA THR A 71 14.20 15.01 2.67
C THR A 71 14.51 14.00 3.78
N LEU A 72 13.84 14.11 4.94
CA LEU A 72 13.97 13.16 6.04
C LEU A 72 13.45 11.78 5.63
N THR A 73 12.29 11.70 4.99
CA THR A 73 11.71 10.43 4.51
C THR A 73 12.64 9.77 3.51
N VAL A 74 13.13 10.49 2.49
CA VAL A 74 14.07 9.96 1.49
C VAL A 74 15.38 9.48 2.14
N ASN A 75 15.93 10.22 3.10
CA ASN A 75 17.17 9.84 3.80
C ASN A 75 17.00 8.65 4.76
N VAL A 76 15.87 8.54 5.45
CA VAL A 76 15.55 7.38 6.30
C VAL A 76 15.28 6.17 5.42
N THR A 77 14.45 6.31 4.39
CA THR A 77 14.17 5.23 3.44
C THR A 77 15.44 4.77 2.72
N SER A 78 16.32 5.67 2.27
CA SER A 78 17.55 5.30 1.54
C SER A 78 18.53 4.50 2.41
N LYS A 79 18.77 4.94 3.65
CA LYS A 79 19.59 4.20 4.62
C LYS A 79 18.96 2.85 4.99
N ASN A 80 17.64 2.80 5.15
CA ASN A 80 16.91 1.60 5.52
C ASN A 80 16.57 0.68 4.33
N ARG A 81 16.99 0.97 3.08
CA ARG A 81 16.79 0.05 1.93
C ARG A 81 17.41 -1.33 2.18
N ARG A 82 18.48 -1.39 2.98
CA ARG A 82 19.16 -2.62 3.38
C ARG A 82 18.56 -3.26 4.66
N ILE A 83 17.70 -2.55 5.40
CA ILE A 83 17.17 -2.96 6.72
C ILE A 83 15.68 -2.63 6.81
N GLY A 84 14.83 -3.57 6.40
CA GLY A 84 13.36 -3.42 6.43
C GLY A 84 12.69 -3.98 5.17
N PRO A 85 11.40 -3.65 4.93
CA PRO A 85 10.74 -3.97 3.67
C PRO A 85 11.49 -3.29 2.52
N ARG A 86 11.98 -4.08 1.56
CA ARG A 86 12.84 -3.62 0.46
C ARG A 86 12.06 -2.71 -0.49
N PHE A 87 12.10 -1.39 -0.26
CA PHE A 87 11.46 -0.36 -1.10
C PHE A 87 12.13 -0.16 -2.48
N VAL A 88 12.52 -1.26 -3.14
CA VAL A 88 13.02 -1.25 -4.51
C VAL A 88 11.92 -1.78 -5.41
N LYS A 89 11.59 -1.03 -6.46
CA LYS A 89 10.58 -1.44 -7.45
C LYS A 89 10.94 -2.82 -8.00
N THR A 90 10.00 -3.75 -7.97
CA THR A 90 10.16 -5.09 -8.56
C THR A 90 10.54 -5.00 -10.06
N PRO A 91 11.44 -5.87 -10.55
CA PRO A 91 11.71 -6.01 -11.98
C PRO A 91 10.59 -6.74 -12.73
N VAL A 92 9.64 -7.38 -12.03
CA VAL A 92 8.49 -8.05 -12.63
C VAL A 92 7.57 -6.99 -13.24
N ASP A 93 7.24 -7.13 -14.54
CA ASP A 93 6.24 -6.28 -15.18
C ASP A 93 4.86 -6.60 -14.57
N PRO A 94 4.12 -5.63 -14.02
CA PRO A 94 2.74 -5.85 -13.56
C PRO A 94 1.82 -6.50 -14.59
N LYS A 95 2.09 -6.35 -15.89
CA LYS A 95 1.34 -7.01 -16.98
C LYS A 95 1.66 -8.50 -17.15
N SER A 96 2.79 -8.97 -16.63
CA SER A 96 3.15 -10.40 -16.63
C SER A 96 2.52 -11.17 -15.46
N ILE A 97 1.91 -10.45 -14.51
CA ILE A 97 1.18 -11.04 -13.37
C ILE A 97 -0.29 -11.19 -13.78
N VAL A 98 -0.70 -12.42 -14.08
CA VAL A 98 -2.10 -12.78 -14.31
C VAL A 98 -2.67 -13.36 -13.01
N TYR A 99 -3.76 -12.78 -12.53
CA TYR A 99 -4.49 -13.31 -11.38
C TYR A 99 -5.61 -14.23 -11.86
N GLU A 100 -5.64 -15.45 -11.34
CA GLU A 100 -6.73 -16.40 -11.54
C GLU A 100 -7.52 -16.60 -10.24
N ALA A 101 -8.82 -16.87 -10.36
CA ALA A 101 -9.65 -17.21 -9.22
C ALA A 101 -9.43 -18.68 -8.87
N HIS A 102 -8.76 -18.92 -7.75
CA HIS A 102 -8.40 -20.26 -7.30
C HIS A 102 -9.14 -20.63 -6.01
N VAL A 103 -9.63 -21.87 -5.92
CA VAL A 103 -10.31 -22.40 -4.74
C VAL A 103 -9.29 -23.17 -3.91
N MET A 104 -8.95 -22.65 -2.73
CA MET A 104 -8.11 -23.36 -1.77
C MET A 104 -8.91 -24.49 -1.13
N GLU A 105 -8.72 -25.72 -1.61
CA GLU A 105 -9.34 -26.93 -1.04
C GLU A 105 -8.75 -27.27 0.33
N GLN A 106 -9.23 -26.57 1.37
CA GLN A 106 -8.82 -26.82 2.74
C GLN A 106 -9.28 -28.21 3.22
N TRP A 107 -10.58 -28.50 3.07
CA TRP A 107 -11.21 -29.75 3.51
C TRP A 107 -12.40 -30.07 2.61
N VAL A 108 -12.18 -30.87 1.57
CA VAL A 108 -13.27 -31.32 0.69
C VAL A 108 -13.08 -32.80 0.37
N ASP A 109 -13.90 -33.65 1.00
CA ASP A 109 -14.30 -34.91 0.36
C ASP A 109 -15.01 -34.50 -0.94
N GLN A 110 -14.36 -34.71 -2.09
CA GLN A 110 -14.83 -34.26 -3.40
C GLN A 110 -16.12 -34.98 -3.87
N GLY A 111 -16.80 -35.71 -2.99
CA GLY A 111 -18.03 -36.42 -3.29
C GLY A 111 -17.75 -37.70 -4.04
N GLY A 112 -16.99 -38.62 -3.42
CA GLY A 112 -16.67 -39.90 -4.06
C GLY A 112 -15.77 -40.85 -3.29
N GLY A 113 -15.40 -40.53 -2.03
CA GLY A 113 -14.51 -41.40 -1.24
C GLY A 113 -13.08 -41.50 -1.77
N SER A 114 -12.69 -40.62 -2.71
CA SER A 114 -11.30 -40.49 -3.15
C SER A 114 -10.53 -39.63 -2.14
N PRO A 115 -9.40 -40.11 -1.58
CA PRO A 115 -8.64 -39.33 -0.60
C PRO A 115 -8.01 -38.09 -1.26
N VAL A 116 -7.93 -36.99 -0.50
CA VAL A 116 -7.36 -35.73 -0.98
C VAL A 116 -5.88 -35.91 -1.30
N THR A 117 -5.49 -35.71 -2.56
CA THR A 117 -4.08 -35.73 -2.98
C THR A 117 -3.43 -34.37 -2.71
N TYR A 118 -2.99 -34.14 -1.47
CA TYR A 118 -2.13 -32.99 -1.19
C TYR A 118 -0.86 -33.03 -2.05
N PHE A 119 -0.38 -31.85 -2.45
CA PHE A 119 0.84 -31.69 -3.27
C PHE A 119 2.09 -32.40 -2.69
N SER A 120 2.06 -32.70 -1.39
CA SER A 120 3.18 -33.24 -0.61
C SER A 120 2.90 -34.65 -0.04
N ASN A 121 1.76 -35.30 -0.32
CA ASN A 121 1.20 -36.35 0.55
C ASN A 121 2.11 -37.56 0.86
N GLN A 122 2.96 -37.95 -0.09
CA GLN A 122 4.06 -38.90 0.13
C GLN A 122 5.23 -38.49 -0.79
N PRO A 123 6.49 -38.56 -0.34
CA PRO A 123 7.64 -38.43 -1.24
C PRO A 123 7.54 -39.46 -2.36
N ASN A 124 7.49 -39.00 -3.62
CA ASN A 124 7.44 -39.83 -4.81
C ASN A 124 7.88 -39.04 -6.04
N GLU A 125 8.23 -39.76 -7.12
CA GLU A 125 8.77 -39.18 -8.35
C GLU A 125 7.88 -38.09 -8.97
N GLN A 126 6.55 -38.22 -8.89
CA GLN A 126 5.63 -37.20 -9.40
C GLN A 126 5.64 -35.93 -8.54
N VAL A 127 5.78 -36.03 -7.21
CA VAL A 127 5.93 -34.87 -6.32
C VAL A 127 7.27 -34.17 -6.55
N ASP A 128 8.35 -34.92 -6.73
CA ASP A 128 9.68 -34.36 -7.05
C ASP A 128 9.68 -33.67 -8.42
N LYS A 129 9.03 -34.27 -9.41
CA LYS A 129 8.80 -33.67 -10.72
C LYS A 129 7.96 -32.39 -10.63
N ASN A 130 6.86 -32.39 -9.88
CA ASN A 130 6.03 -31.20 -9.66
C ASN A 130 6.84 -30.06 -9.03
N TRP A 131 7.70 -30.36 -8.04
CA TRP A 131 8.63 -29.37 -7.49
C TRP A 131 9.62 -28.87 -8.55
N HIS A 132 10.21 -29.77 -9.35
CA HIS A 132 11.15 -29.39 -10.41
C HIS A 132 10.51 -28.45 -11.43
N GLU A 133 9.31 -28.77 -11.90
CA GLU A 133 8.52 -27.94 -12.83
C GLU A 133 8.16 -26.58 -12.21
N LEU A 134 7.77 -26.53 -10.93
CA LEU A 134 7.47 -25.27 -10.23
C LEU A 134 8.69 -24.34 -10.10
N PHE A 135 9.89 -24.90 -9.96
CA PHE A 135 11.14 -24.15 -9.78
C PHE A 135 11.92 -23.87 -11.08
N GLN A 136 11.46 -24.35 -12.24
CA GLN A 136 12.25 -24.37 -13.48
C GLN A 136 12.78 -22.98 -13.93
N TYR A 137 12.06 -21.90 -13.58
CA TYR A 137 12.43 -20.50 -13.91
C TYR A 137 12.74 -19.63 -12.67
N GLN A 138 13.05 -20.24 -11.51
CA GLN A 138 13.28 -19.48 -10.27
C GLN A 138 14.49 -18.53 -10.32
N ASN A 139 15.50 -18.87 -11.12
CA ASN A 139 16.76 -18.15 -11.22
C ASN A 139 16.72 -17.17 -12.38
N ILE A 140 17.09 -15.91 -12.12
CA ILE A 140 17.03 -14.81 -13.09
C ILE A 140 18.33 -14.00 -13.14
N GLY A 141 18.60 -13.42 -14.30
CA GLY A 141 19.56 -12.32 -14.44
C GLY A 141 18.89 -11.01 -14.03
N VAL A 142 19.42 -10.37 -13.00
CA VAL A 142 18.94 -9.09 -12.46
C VAL A 142 19.76 -7.95 -13.05
N GLU A 143 19.09 -6.99 -13.67
CA GLU A 143 19.69 -5.78 -14.26
C GLU A 143 20.61 -5.02 -13.28
N PRO A 144 21.81 -4.57 -13.70
CA PRO A 144 22.77 -3.89 -12.82
C PRO A 144 22.20 -2.70 -12.06
N GLY A 145 21.44 -1.84 -12.73
CA GLY A 145 20.80 -0.69 -12.07
C GLY A 145 19.78 -1.08 -10.98
N THR A 146 19.25 -2.31 -10.99
CA THR A 146 18.42 -2.83 -9.90
C THR A 146 19.29 -3.21 -8.69
N TYR A 147 20.46 -3.81 -8.92
CA TYR A 147 21.45 -4.11 -7.89
C TYR A 147 22.08 -2.87 -7.25
N GLU A 148 22.40 -1.85 -8.05
CA GLU A 148 22.82 -0.51 -7.61
C GLU A 148 21.75 0.13 -6.70
N ARG A 149 20.46 0.09 -7.10
CA ARG A 149 19.36 0.64 -6.28
C ARG A 149 19.13 -0.11 -4.97
N MET A 150 19.44 -1.41 -4.92
CA MET A 150 19.51 -2.20 -3.68
C MET A 150 20.78 -1.89 -2.87
N GLY A 151 21.82 -1.36 -3.53
CA GLY A 151 23.14 -1.12 -2.97
C GLY A 151 23.83 -2.42 -2.56
N ARG A 152 23.75 -3.48 -3.39
CA ARG A 152 24.34 -4.81 -3.11
C ARG A 152 25.35 -5.27 -4.16
N GLU A 153 25.93 -4.35 -4.91
CA GLU A 153 26.85 -4.66 -6.03
C GLU A 153 28.09 -5.43 -5.58
N ASP A 154 28.63 -5.12 -4.41
CA ASP A 154 29.78 -5.82 -3.80
C ASP A 154 29.43 -7.22 -3.25
N GLU A 155 28.14 -7.56 -3.14
CA GLU A 155 27.63 -8.83 -2.60
C GLU A 155 27.06 -9.76 -3.69
N GLY A 156 26.98 -9.28 -4.94
CA GLY A 156 26.28 -9.97 -6.02
C GLY A 156 27.17 -10.84 -6.90
N ILE A 157 26.71 -12.05 -7.20
CA ILE A 157 27.34 -12.89 -8.23
C ILE A 157 27.03 -12.29 -9.61
N LYS A 158 28.01 -11.66 -10.24
CA LYS A 158 27.88 -11.07 -11.58
C LYS A 158 28.04 -12.13 -12.68
N LEU A 159 27.13 -12.13 -13.65
CA LEU A 159 27.07 -13.05 -14.78
C LEU A 159 27.87 -12.52 -16.00
N PRO A 160 28.25 -13.38 -16.97
CA PRO A 160 29.05 -12.98 -18.12
C PRO A 160 28.40 -11.93 -19.04
N ASP A 161 27.07 -11.86 -19.06
CA ASP A 161 26.30 -10.85 -19.80
C ASP A 161 26.25 -9.48 -19.09
N GLY A 162 26.83 -9.39 -17.89
CA GLY A 162 26.87 -8.18 -17.07
C GLY A 162 25.72 -8.06 -16.07
N THR A 163 24.69 -8.89 -16.15
CA THR A 163 23.62 -8.97 -15.14
C THR A 163 24.11 -9.63 -13.85
N TYR A 164 23.29 -9.66 -12.81
CA TYR A 164 23.61 -10.32 -11.55
C TYR A 164 22.64 -11.46 -11.24
N TYR A 165 23.16 -12.57 -10.72
CA TYR A 165 22.36 -13.72 -10.33
C TYR A 165 21.40 -13.38 -9.18
N GLY A 166 20.17 -13.88 -9.26
CA GLY A 166 19.14 -13.67 -8.25
C GLY A 166 17.89 -14.50 -8.50
N SER A 167 16.88 -14.26 -7.67
CA SER A 167 15.55 -14.89 -7.74
C SER A 167 14.47 -13.88 -7.33
N ILE A 168 13.21 -14.20 -7.63
CA ILE A 168 12.06 -13.50 -7.05
C ILE A 168 11.70 -14.15 -5.70
N MET A 169 11.36 -13.35 -4.69
CA MET A 169 11.20 -13.81 -3.31
C MET A 169 10.16 -14.92 -3.13
N VAL A 170 9.09 -14.96 -3.94
CA VAL A 170 8.11 -16.07 -3.95
C VAL A 170 8.78 -17.45 -4.11
N PHE A 171 9.78 -17.58 -4.98
CA PHE A 171 10.49 -18.86 -5.16
C PHE A 171 11.37 -19.20 -3.95
N HIS A 172 11.94 -18.20 -3.27
CA HIS A 172 12.66 -18.43 -2.03
C HIS A 172 11.73 -18.92 -0.89
N HIS A 173 10.53 -18.34 -0.77
CA HIS A 173 9.53 -18.82 0.19
C HIS A 173 9.13 -20.29 -0.11
N LEU A 174 8.88 -20.61 -1.38
CA LEU A 174 8.60 -21.98 -1.82
C LEU A 174 9.79 -22.93 -1.57
N HIS A 175 11.04 -22.47 -1.77
CA HIS A 175 12.25 -23.26 -1.53
C HIS A 175 12.41 -23.60 -0.03
N CYS A 176 12.23 -22.62 0.86
CA CYS A 176 12.21 -22.84 2.30
C CYS A 176 11.13 -23.85 2.71
N LEU A 177 9.95 -23.77 2.09
CA LEU A 177 8.85 -24.69 2.33
C LEU A 177 9.16 -26.12 1.84
N LYS A 178 9.85 -26.28 0.71
CA LYS A 178 10.35 -27.58 0.23
C LYS A 178 11.41 -28.17 1.18
N ASN A 179 12.33 -27.35 1.71
CA ASN A 179 13.30 -27.83 2.70
C ASN A 179 12.62 -28.26 4.00
N LEU A 180 11.58 -27.53 4.43
CA LEU A 180 10.75 -27.91 5.57
C LEU A 180 9.98 -29.21 5.31
N TYR A 181 9.45 -29.41 4.10
CA TYR A 181 8.86 -30.68 3.67
C TYR A 181 9.83 -31.87 3.83
N HIS A 182 11.08 -31.71 3.38
CA HIS A 182 12.09 -32.76 3.56
C HIS A 182 12.38 -33.06 5.04
N ALA A 183 12.53 -32.02 5.87
CA ALA A 183 12.74 -32.16 7.31
C ALA A 183 11.57 -32.83 8.06
N LEU A 184 10.37 -32.80 7.46
CA LEU A 184 9.12 -33.31 8.04
C LEU A 184 8.70 -34.69 7.50
N HIS A 185 9.46 -35.27 6.58
CA HIS A 185 9.41 -36.72 6.28
C HIS A 185 10.69 -37.42 6.70
N PRO A 186 11.08 -37.28 7.97
CA PRO A 186 12.41 -37.63 8.37
C PRO A 186 12.66 -39.13 8.39
N GLU A 187 11.66 -39.99 8.28
CA GLU A 187 11.83 -41.46 8.29
C GLU A 187 12.22 -41.99 6.90
N TYR A 188 11.96 -41.19 5.87
CA TYR A 188 12.62 -41.29 4.56
C TYR A 188 14.09 -40.80 4.62
N TYR A 189 14.51 -40.21 5.75
CA TYR A 189 15.84 -39.63 6.02
C TYR A 189 16.45 -40.04 7.41
N GLY A 190 15.90 -41.05 8.10
CA GLY A 190 16.15 -41.44 9.52
C GLY A 190 15.74 -40.47 10.68
N LEU A 191 14.54 -40.61 11.27
CA LEU A 191 14.20 -40.11 12.66
C LEU A 191 13.13 -41.03 13.31
N ASP A 192 13.54 -42.24 13.68
CA ASP A 192 12.64 -43.41 13.73
C ASP A 192 11.97 -43.68 15.11
N ASN A 193 11.72 -42.63 15.91
CA ASN A 193 11.37 -42.75 17.34
C ASN A 193 9.89 -42.43 17.70
N LEU A 194 8.94 -42.57 16.77
CA LEU A 194 7.51 -42.29 16.99
C LEU A 194 6.63 -43.55 16.87
N THR A 195 5.42 -43.51 17.44
CA THR A 195 4.40 -44.55 17.24
C THR A 195 3.68 -44.38 15.90
N VAL A 196 3.26 -45.49 15.28
CA VAL A 196 2.70 -45.53 13.91
C VAL A 196 1.49 -44.61 13.73
N GLU A 197 0.57 -44.57 14.69
CA GLU A 197 -0.64 -43.74 14.61
C GLU A 197 -0.31 -42.25 14.77
N THR A 198 0.62 -41.90 15.66
CA THR A 198 1.07 -40.52 15.85
C THR A 198 1.87 -40.05 14.64
N GLN A 199 2.74 -40.89 14.11
CA GLN A 199 3.48 -40.68 12.86
C GLN A 199 2.52 -40.39 11.69
N ALA A 200 1.50 -41.23 11.50
CA ALA A 200 0.52 -41.06 10.42
C ALA A 200 -0.29 -39.75 10.55
N SER A 201 -0.81 -39.45 11.74
CA SER A 201 -1.58 -38.21 11.98
C SER A 201 -0.72 -36.96 11.86
N TRP A 202 0.51 -36.99 12.38
CA TRP A 202 1.44 -35.87 12.29
C TRP A 202 1.88 -35.63 10.84
N LYS A 203 2.10 -36.70 10.07
CA LYS A 203 2.42 -36.66 8.64
C LYS A 203 1.29 -36.04 7.81
N ASP A 204 0.05 -36.45 8.03
CA ASP A 204 -1.13 -35.90 7.33
C ASP A 204 -1.33 -34.42 7.64
N HIS A 205 -1.39 -34.05 8.92
CA HIS A 205 -1.54 -32.66 9.36
C HIS A 205 -0.42 -31.76 8.82
N THR A 206 0.83 -32.24 8.91
CA THR A 206 2.00 -31.53 8.39
C THR A 206 1.93 -31.33 6.87
N THR A 207 1.56 -32.38 6.14
CA THR A 207 1.39 -32.31 4.68
C THR A 207 0.33 -31.30 4.30
N HIS A 208 -0.84 -31.35 4.94
CA HIS A 208 -1.91 -30.39 4.74
C HIS A 208 -1.43 -28.96 5.04
N CYS A 209 -0.75 -28.72 6.17
CA CYS A 209 -0.21 -27.41 6.52
C CYS A 209 0.82 -26.90 5.48
N LEU A 210 1.70 -27.77 5.00
CA LEU A 210 2.66 -27.42 3.94
C LEU A 210 1.96 -27.10 2.62
N HIS A 211 0.95 -27.88 2.25
CA HIS A 211 0.13 -27.60 1.07
C HIS A 211 -0.56 -26.23 1.21
N MET A 212 -1.23 -25.96 2.33
CA MET A 212 -1.90 -24.68 2.59
C MET A 212 -0.94 -23.49 2.60
N LEU A 213 0.28 -23.65 3.12
CA LEU A 213 1.33 -22.62 3.06
C LEU A 213 1.82 -22.41 1.62
N LYS A 214 1.98 -23.48 0.83
CA LYS A 214 2.33 -23.41 -0.61
C LYS A 214 1.28 -22.65 -1.40
N GLU A 215 0.00 -22.94 -1.18
CA GLU A 215 -1.13 -22.25 -1.80
C GLU A 215 -1.15 -20.76 -1.42
N ALA A 216 -1.03 -20.43 -0.13
CA ALA A 216 -1.01 -19.05 0.35
C ALA A 216 0.18 -18.25 -0.21
N LEU A 217 1.37 -18.85 -0.28
CA LEU A 217 2.58 -18.23 -0.86
C LEU A 217 2.46 -17.99 -2.37
N MET A 218 1.78 -18.86 -3.10
CA MET A 218 1.51 -18.63 -4.53
C MET A 218 0.47 -17.53 -4.74
N CYS A 219 -0.61 -17.50 -3.95
CA CYS A 219 -1.62 -16.44 -4.04
C CYS A 219 -1.11 -15.06 -3.56
N GLN A 220 -0.10 -15.02 -2.69
CA GLN A 220 0.53 -13.80 -2.18
C GLN A 220 2.02 -13.73 -2.56
N GLY A 221 2.32 -14.01 -3.84
CA GLY A 221 3.68 -14.05 -4.35
C GLY A 221 4.44 -12.73 -4.15
N ASP A 222 5.43 -12.74 -3.26
CA ASP A 222 6.34 -11.62 -3.07
C ASP A 222 7.22 -11.45 -4.32
N THR A 223 7.00 -10.35 -5.03
CA THR A 223 7.69 -10.01 -6.30
C THR A 223 9.00 -9.26 -6.08
N THR A 224 9.45 -9.04 -4.84
CA THR A 224 10.75 -8.41 -4.57
C THR A 224 11.91 -9.30 -4.99
N VAL A 225 13.06 -8.68 -5.27
CA VAL A 225 14.28 -9.41 -5.64
C VAL A 225 14.94 -9.97 -4.39
N LEU A 226 15.26 -11.25 -4.44
CA LEU A 226 16.30 -11.86 -3.62
C LEU A 226 17.59 -11.94 -4.45
N THR A 227 18.61 -11.23 -3.99
CA THR A 227 19.97 -11.44 -4.50
C THR A 227 20.55 -12.67 -3.82
N MET A 228 21.17 -13.54 -4.60
CA MET A 228 21.92 -14.68 -4.07
C MET A 228 23.35 -14.23 -3.75
N MET A 229 23.89 -14.78 -2.67
CA MET A 229 25.21 -14.50 -2.11
C MET A 229 26.06 -15.77 -2.18
#